data_AF-A0A970R956-F1
#
_entry.id   AF-A0A970R956-F1
#
_cell.length_a   1.000
_cell.length_b   1.000
_cell.length_c   1.000
_cell.angle_alpha   90.00
_cell.angle_beta   90.00
_cell.angle_gamma   90.00
#
_symmetry.space_group_name_H-M   'P 1'
#
loop_
_entity.id
_entity.type
_entity.pdbx_description
1 polymer ?
#
loop_
_entity_poly.entity_id
_entity_poly.type
_entity_poly.pdbx_seq_one_letter_code
_entity_poly.pdbx_strand_id
1 'polypeptide(L)'
;MDSILQQVKERREALGFRQSDMLLRIGISRQQYQRLEAKGNPRLDTLELIAKGLNSEVLLIPKEKLNAVLAILNTDDANVSAASDKQQLFDEEKDYSIDPWQGLLGDET
;
A
#
# COMPACT_ATOMS: atom_id res chain seq x y z
N MET A 1 2.25 -14.58 15.62
CA MET A 1 3.02 -14.28 14.40
C MET A 1 2.28 -14.95 13.28
N ASP A 2 1.69 -14.14 12.42
CA ASP A 2 0.92 -14.67 11.30
C ASP A 2 1.85 -15.33 10.30
N SER A 3 1.33 -16.34 9.60
CA SER A 3 2.09 -17.00 8.54
C SER A 3 2.46 -15.98 7.45
N ILE A 4 3.55 -16.22 6.72
CA ILE A 4 3.95 -15.37 5.59
C ILE A 4 2.80 -15.18 4.59
N LEU A 5 2.00 -16.23 4.34
CA LEU A 5 0.85 -16.16 3.44
C LEU A 5 -0.21 -15.17 3.92
N GLN A 6 -0.44 -15.14 5.24
CA GLN A 6 -1.39 -14.22 5.87
C GLN A 6 -0.86 -12.78 5.79
N GLN A 7 0.43 -12.56 6.06
CA GLN A 7 1.08 -11.24 5.93
C GLN A 7 1.00 -10.70 4.48
N VAL A 8 1.23 -11.57 3.49
CA VAL A 8 1.11 -11.22 2.06
C VAL A 8 -0.32 -10.81 1.71
N LYS A 9 -1.31 -11.55 2.22
CA LYS A 9 -2.74 -11.25 2.01
C LYS A 9 -3.14 -9.91 2.64
N GLU A 10 -2.76 -9.69 3.90
CA GLU A 10 -3.05 -8.46 4.64
C GLU A 10 -2.39 -7.25 3.97
N ARG A 11 -1.14 -7.37 3.54
CA ARG A 11 -0.45 -6.30 2.80
C ARG A 11 -1.12 -6.00 1.47
N ARG A 12 -1.57 -7.02 0.72
CA ARG A 12 -2.33 -6.82 -0.51
C ARG A 12 -3.62 -6.03 -0.24
N GLU A 13 -4.34 -6.39 0.82
CA GLU A 13 -5.59 -5.72 1.22
C GLU A 13 -5.35 -4.29 1.70
N ALA A 14 -4.30 -4.06 2.48
CA ALA A 14 -3.90 -2.72 2.92
C ALA A 14 -3.55 -1.78 1.75
N LEU A 15 -3.01 -2.32 0.66
CA LEU A 15 -2.72 -1.55 -0.57
C LEU A 15 -3.93 -1.45 -1.52
N GLY A 16 -5.06 -2.08 -1.18
CA GLY A 16 -6.27 -2.08 -2.00
C GLY A 16 -6.18 -2.88 -3.30
N PHE A 17 -5.19 -3.77 -3.44
CA PHE A 17 -5.00 -4.54 -4.67
C PHE A 17 -5.89 -5.78 -4.72
N ARG A 18 -6.43 -6.04 -5.92
CA ARG A 18 -7.11 -7.29 -6.25
C ARG A 18 -6.09 -8.33 -6.68
N GLN A 19 -6.44 -9.61 -6.55
CA GLN A 19 -5.60 -10.71 -7.03
C GLN A 19 -5.32 -10.64 -8.54
N SER A 20 -6.22 -10.03 -9.32
CA SER A 20 -6.04 -9.78 -10.76
C SER A 20 -4.88 -8.84 -11.07
N ASP A 21 -4.60 -7.91 -10.17
CA ASP A 21 -3.65 -6.81 -10.41
C ASP A 21 -2.20 -7.30 -10.34
N MET A 22 -2.01 -8.49 -9.75
CA MET A 22 -0.72 -9.16 -9.67
C MET A 22 -0.18 -9.55 -11.05
N LEU A 23 -1.04 -9.77 -12.04
CA LEU A 23 -0.57 -10.03 -13.40
C LEU A 23 0.19 -8.82 -13.97
N LEU A 24 -0.33 -7.61 -13.76
CA LEU A 24 0.30 -6.39 -14.26
C LEU A 24 1.52 -5.97 -13.42
N ARG A 25 1.52 -6.28 -12.13
CA ARG A 25 2.60 -5.88 -11.21
C ARG A 25 3.80 -6.82 -11.24
N ILE A 26 3.54 -8.13 -11.29
CA ILE A 26 4.57 -9.16 -11.09
C ILE A 26 4.52 -10.25 -12.17
N GLY A 27 3.63 -10.15 -13.16
CA GLY A 27 3.56 -11.14 -14.25
C GLY A 27 2.97 -12.49 -13.83
N ILE A 28 2.35 -12.59 -12.65
CA ILE A 28 1.75 -13.84 -12.16
C ILE A 28 0.25 -13.86 -12.46
N SER A 29 -0.23 -14.96 -13.03
CA SER A 29 -1.66 -15.15 -13.28
C SER A 29 -2.46 -15.19 -11.97
N ARG A 30 -3.69 -14.67 -12.00
CA ARG A 30 -4.63 -14.70 -10.87
C ARG A 30 -4.77 -16.11 -10.26
N GLN A 31 -4.84 -17.15 -11.08
CA GLN A 31 -4.99 -18.53 -10.59
C GLN A 31 -3.75 -19.01 -9.83
N GLN A 32 -2.56 -18.65 -10.30
CA GLN A 32 -1.29 -18.97 -9.63
C GLN A 32 -1.21 -18.21 -8.31
N TYR A 33 -1.56 -16.93 -8.31
CA TYR A 33 -1.59 -16.09 -7.12
C TYR A 33 -2.61 -16.58 -6.07
N GLN A 34 -3.82 -16.96 -6.51
CA GLN A 34 -4.84 -17.53 -5.62
C GLN A 34 -4.39 -18.87 -5.00
N ARG A 35 -3.72 -19.73 -5.78
CA ARG A 35 -3.14 -20.98 -5.27
C ARG A 35 -2.08 -20.71 -4.22
N LEU A 36 -1.29 -19.65 -4.41
CA LEU A 36 -0.28 -19.19 -3.46
C LEU A 36 -0.92 -18.73 -2.14
N GLU A 37 -1.94 -17.87 -2.20
CA GLU A 37 -2.64 -17.39 -1.00
C GLU A 37 -3.37 -18.52 -0.23
N ALA A 38 -3.92 -19.52 -0.93
CA ALA A 38 -4.77 -20.53 -0.29
C ALA A 38 -3.98 -21.61 0.50
N LYS A 39 -2.88 -22.12 -0.06
CA LYS A 39 -2.02 -23.15 0.59
C LYS A 39 -0.75 -23.48 -0.18
N GLY A 40 -0.36 -22.65 -1.15
CA GLY A 40 0.79 -22.93 -2.00
C GLY A 40 2.09 -22.87 -1.20
N ASN A 41 3.04 -23.74 -1.52
CA ASN A 41 4.43 -23.59 -1.09
C ASN A 41 5.17 -22.82 -2.20
N PRO A 42 5.25 -21.46 -2.14
CA PRO A 42 6.03 -20.70 -3.11
C PRO A 42 7.48 -21.16 -3.10
N ARG A 43 8.08 -21.14 -4.28
CA ARG A 43 9.54 -21.07 -4.37
C ARG A 43 10.01 -19.70 -3.88
N LEU A 44 11.25 -19.62 -3.44
CA LEU A 44 11.83 -18.38 -2.90
C LEU A 44 11.79 -17.23 -3.91
N ASP A 45 12.12 -17.50 -5.17
CA ASP A 45 12.06 -16.54 -6.28
C ASP A 45 10.67 -15.91 -6.44
N THR A 46 9.63 -16.73 -6.31
CA THR A 46 8.23 -16.33 -6.43
C THR A 46 7.82 -15.48 -5.23
N LEU A 47 8.28 -15.83 -4.03
CA LEU A 47 8.03 -15.04 -2.82
C LEU A 47 8.66 -13.65 -2.93
N GLU A 48 9.91 -13.58 -3.39
CA GLU A 48 10.60 -12.30 -3.65
C GLU A 48 9.87 -11.47 -4.70
N LEU A 49 9.39 -12.10 -5.77
CA LEU A 49 8.63 -11.42 -6.82
C LEU A 49 7.34 -10.81 -6.28
N ILE A 50 6.60 -11.55 -5.45
CA ILE A 50 5.37 -11.07 -4.82
C ILE A 50 5.66 -9.93 -3.86
N ALA A 51 6.69 -10.07 -3.02
CA ALA A 51 7.09 -9.01 -2.10
C ALA A 51 7.38 -7.72 -2.87
N LYS A 52 8.14 -7.79 -3.98
CA LYS A 52 8.38 -6.66 -4.88
C LYS A 52 7.08 -6.05 -5.42
N GLY A 53 6.13 -6.88 -5.84
CA GLY A 53 4.81 -6.42 -6.32
C GLY A 53 3.95 -5.70 -5.27
N LEU A 54 4.15 -6.06 -4.00
CA LEU A 54 3.48 -5.50 -2.83
C LEU A 54 4.31 -4.40 -2.14
N ASN A 55 5.33 -3.85 -2.81
CA ASN A 55 6.24 -2.85 -2.25
C ASN A 55 6.76 -3.26 -0.87
N SER A 56 7.21 -4.51 -0.76
CA SER A 56 7.68 -5.15 0.46
C SER A 56 8.97 -5.91 0.17
N GLU A 57 9.78 -6.15 1.20
CA GLU A 57 11.05 -6.87 1.07
C GLU A 57 11.08 -8.06 2.04
N VAL A 58 11.62 -9.20 1.59
CA VAL A 58 11.78 -10.40 2.41
C VAL A 58 13.15 -10.38 3.05
N LEU A 59 13.19 -10.25 4.37
CA LEU A 59 14.44 -10.20 5.13
C LEU A 59 14.52 -11.33 6.16
N LEU A 60 15.72 -11.87 6.35
CA LEU A 60 15.99 -12.80 7.44
C LEU A 60 16.22 -12.02 8.74
N ILE A 61 15.29 -12.17 9.69
CA ILE A 61 15.36 -11.48 10.98
C ILE A 61 15.81 -12.47 12.07
N PRO A 62 16.93 -12.21 12.76
CA PRO A 62 17.33 -12.99 13.93
C PRO A 62 16.27 -12.94 15.04
N LYS A 63 16.04 -14.06 15.72
CA LYS A 63 14.95 -14.18 16.73
C LYS A 63 15.12 -13.21 17.89
N GLU A 64 16.35 -12.86 18.25
CA GLU A 64 16.65 -11.92 19.33
C GLU A 64 16.19 -10.49 18.98
N LYS A 65 16.13 -10.16 17.69
CA LYS A 65 15.79 -8.82 17.18
C LYS A 65 14.32 -8.70 16.75
N LEU A 66 13.56 -9.79 16.78
CA LEU A 66 12.19 -9.84 16.27
C LEU A 66 11.28 -8.79 16.94
N ASN A 67 11.32 -8.70 18.28
CA ASN A 67 10.48 -7.75 19.03
C ASN A 67 10.79 -6.29 18.71
N ALA A 68 12.06 -5.95 18.46
CA ALA A 68 12.45 -4.60 18.09
C ALA A 68 11.87 -4.19 16.72
N VAL A 69 11.86 -5.12 15.76
CA VAL A 69 11.26 -4.87 14.44
C VAL A 69 9.75 -4.71 14.55
N LEU A 70 9.06 -5.56 15.31
CA LEU A 70 7.61 -5.44 15.50
C LEU A 70 7.22 -4.11 16.17
N ALA A 71 7.99 -3.64 17.15
CA ALA A 71 7.73 -2.38 17.82
C ALA A 71 7.79 -1.20 16.83
N ILE A 72 8.76 -1.21 15.91
CA ILE A 72 8.90 -0.18 14.88
C ILE A 72 7.72 -0.23 13.91
N LEU A 73 7.40 -1.42 13.36
CA LEU A 73 6.31 -1.58 12.39
C LEU A 73 4.95 -1.13 12.93
N ASN A 74 4.63 -1.43 14.19
CA ASN A 74 3.35 -1.03 14.81
C ASN A 74 3.30 0.47 15.15
N THR A 75 4.44 1.14 15.32
CA THR A 75 4.47 2.56 15.70
C THR A 75 4.08 3.47 14.53
N ASP A 76 4.42 3.07 13.30
CA ASP A 76 4.08 3.84 12.10
C ASP A 76 2.56 3.88 11.85
N ASP A 77 1.84 2.80 12.13
CA ASP A 77 0.37 2.76 12.03
C ASP A 77 -0.34 3.73 13.01
N ALA A 78 0.25 3.96 14.18
CA ALA A 78 -0.28 4.88 15.18
C ALA A 78 -0.12 6.35 14.76
N ASN A 79 0.96 6.70 14.07
CA ASN A 79 1.20 8.06 13.60
C ASN A 79 0.34 8.45 12.39
N VAL A 80 0.00 7.51 11.50
CA VAL A 80 -0.91 7.76 10.38
C VAL A 80 -2.34 8.01 10.88
N SER A 81 -2.77 7.30 11.93
CA SER A 81 -4.10 7.50 12.53
C SER A 81 -4.25 8.88 13.21
N ALA A 82 -3.16 9.48 13.71
CA ALA A 82 -3.16 10.81 14.31
C ALA A 82 -3.10 11.97 13.29
N ALA A 83 -2.69 11.70 12.04
CA ALA A 83 -2.65 12.70 10.97
C ALA A 83 -4.02 12.90 10.28
N SER A 84 -4.91 11.91 10.35
CA SER A 84 -6.25 11.93 9.76
C SER A 84 -7.22 12.89 10.48
N ASP A 85 -7.00 13.18 11.77
CA ASP A 85 -7.88 14.03 12.58
C ASP A 85 -7.66 15.55 12.39
N LYS A 86 -6.66 15.97 11.60
CA LYS A 86 -6.35 17.40 11.36
C LYS A 86 -6.88 17.96 10.04
N GLN A 87 -7.67 17.19 9.28
CA GLN A 87 -8.25 17.65 8.01
C GLN A 87 -9.74 18.07 8.11
N GLN A 88 -10.23 18.40 9.31
CA GLN A 88 -11.52 19.05 9.49
C GLN A 88 -11.31 20.41 10.14
N LEU A 89 -11.00 21.42 9.34
CA LEU A 89 -11.33 22.84 9.55
C LEU A 89 -10.58 23.61 8.46
N PHE A 90 -11.17 23.74 7.27
CA PHE A 90 -11.03 24.86 6.31
C PHE A 90 -11.84 24.48 5.05
N ASP A 91 -13.12 24.16 5.24
CA ASP A 91 -14.13 24.33 4.17
C ASP A 91 -14.59 25.79 4.26
N GLU A 92 -13.74 26.70 3.80
CA GLU A 92 -14.24 27.96 3.25
C GLU A 92 -14.70 27.63 1.84
N GLU A 93 -15.99 27.84 1.60
CA GLU A 93 -16.71 27.69 0.35
C GLU A 93 -15.86 28.11 -0.85
N LYS A 94 -15.21 27.14 -1.50
CA LYS A 94 -14.67 27.32 -2.85
C LYS A 94 -15.84 27.39 -3.80
N ASP A 95 -16.33 28.61 -3.97
CA ASP A 95 -17.25 29.01 -5.02
C ASP A 95 -16.64 28.60 -6.38
N TYR A 96 -17.16 27.51 -6.94
CA TYR A 96 -16.75 26.96 -8.25
C TYR A 96 -17.11 27.88 -9.43
N SER A 97 -17.65 29.08 -9.15
CA SER A 97 -17.93 30.11 -10.15
C SER A 97 -16.71 30.99 -10.49
N ILE A 98 -15.59 30.86 -9.77
CA ILE A 98 -14.37 31.62 -10.08
C ILE A 98 -13.72 31.01 -11.33
N ASP A 99 -13.79 31.76 -12.44
CA ASP A 99 -13.17 31.41 -13.72
C ASP A 99 -11.65 31.22 -13.54
N PRO A 100 -11.10 30.01 -13.76
CA PRO A 100 -9.69 29.72 -13.55
C PRO A 100 -8.75 30.44 -14.52
N TRP A 101 -9.27 31.16 -15.51
CA TRP A 101 -8.49 31.88 -16.53
C TRP A 101 -8.56 33.41 -16.39
N GLN A 102 -9.19 33.93 -15.33
CA GLN A 102 -9.36 35.36 -15.14
C GLN A 102 -7.99 36.06 -15.03
N GLY A 103 -7.69 36.93 -16.00
CA GLY A 103 -6.44 37.70 -16.06
C GLY A 103 -5.27 37.04 -16.82
N LEU A 104 -5.44 35.85 -17.41
CA LEU A 104 -4.41 35.24 -18.25
C LEU A 104 -4.47 35.70 -19.72
N LEU A 105 -5.64 36.16 -20.17
CA LEU A 105 -5.82 36.81 -21.45
C LEU A 105 -5.92 38.31 -21.16
N GLY A 106 -4.80 39.01 -21.28
CA GLY A 106 -4.75 40.46 -21.04
C GLY A 106 -5.83 41.18 -21.83
N ASP A 107 -6.65 41.94 -21.13
CA ASP A 107 -7.62 42.85 -21.74
C ASP A 107 -6.83 43.95 -22.47
N GLU A 108 -6.67 43.83 -23.79
CA GLU A 108 -6.37 44.97 -24.65
C GLU A 108 -7.64 45.83 -24.74
N THR A 109 -7.73 46.88 -23.92
CA THR A 109 -7.89 48.29 -24.34
C THR A 109 -7.99 49.24 -23.15
#